data_AF-A0A5K1BUN6-F1
#
_entry.id   AF-A0A5K1BUN6-F1
#
_cell.length_a   1.000
_cell.length_b   1.000
_cell.length_c   1.000
_cell.angle_alpha   90.00
_cell.angle_beta   90.00
_cell.angle_gamma   90.00
#
_symmetry.space_group_name_H-M   'P 1'
#
loop_
_entity.id
_entity.type
_entity.pdbx_description
1 polymer ?
#
loop_
_entity_poly.entity_id
_entity_poly.type
_entity_poly.pdbx_seq_one_letter_code
_entity_poly.pdbx_strand_id
1 'polypeptide(L)' 'VEVALRDLILSDYAKKNNVNTSALTQSEIRDIILGAEITPPSQQRQQIAEIEKQ' A
#
# COMPACT_ATOMS: atom_id res chain seq x y z
N VAL A 1 -14.49 15.11 4.94
CA VAL A 1 -14.36 14.89 3.47
C VAL A 1 -12.99 14.33 3.13
N GLU A 2 -11.89 14.95 3.58
CA GLU A 2 -10.51 14.51 3.29
C GLU A 2 -10.20 13.06 3.72
N VAL A 3 -10.69 12.63 4.89
CA VAL A 3 -10.51 11.25 5.39
C VAL A 3 -11.10 10.22 4.42
N ALA A 4 -12.32 10.47 3.92
CA ALA A 4 -12.98 9.56 2.98
C ALA A 4 -12.25 9.47 1.63
N LEU A 5 -11.65 10.58 1.18
CA LEU A 5 -10.86 10.61 -0.05
C LEU A 5 -9.56 9.80 0.11
N ARG A 6 -8.87 9.99 1.23
CA ARG A 6 -7.70 9.19 1.60
C ARG A 6 -8.04 7.70 1.63
N ASP A 7 -9.12 7.33 2.29
CA ASP A 7 -9.51 5.92 2.44
C ASP A 7 -9.87 5.29 1.08
N LEU A 8 -10.52 6.05 0.19
CA LEU A 8 -10.81 5.61 -1.17
C LEU A 8 -9.54 5.36 -1.98
N ILE A 9 -8.58 6.29 -1.95
CA ILE A 9 -7.29 6.17 -2.65
C ILE A 9 -6.51 4.95 -2.15
N LEU A 10 -6.40 4.80 -0.82
CA LEU A 10 -5.68 3.69 -0.21
C LEU A 10 -6.34 2.34 -0.50
N SER A 11 -7.68 2.29 -0.53
CA SER A 11 -8.42 1.07 -0.84
C SER A 11 -8.25 0.65 -2.30
N ASP A 12 -8.31 1.59 -3.24
CA ASP A 12 -8.06 1.31 -4.66
C ASP A 12 -6.62 0.84 -4.89
N TYR A 13 -5.65 1.53 -4.26
CA TYR A 13 -4.25 1.16 -4.32
C TYR A 13 -3.99 -0.25 -3.77
N ALA A 14 -4.52 -0.55 -2.58
CA ALA A 14 -4.41 -1.84 -1.93
C ALA A 14 -4.92 -2.97 -2.81
N LYS A 15 -6.09 -2.76 -3.44
CA LYS A 15 -6.71 -3.72 -4.35
C LYS A 15 -5.90 -3.95 -5.63
N LYS A 16 -5.37 -2.89 -6.24
CA LYS A 16 -4.54 -3.00 -7.46
C LYS A 16 -3.24 -3.76 -7.23
N ASN A 17 -2.67 -3.61 -6.03
CA ASN A 17 -1.35 -4.13 -5.71
C ASN A 17 -1.38 -5.40 -4.84
N ASN A 18 -2.57 -5.93 -4.53
CA ASN A 18 -2.76 -7.06 -3.62
C ASN A 18 -2.05 -6.88 -2.26
N VAL A 19 -2.06 -5.65 -1.73
CA VAL A 19 -1.43 -5.32 -0.45
C VAL A 19 -2.50 -4.91 0.56
N ASN A 20 -2.28 -5.25 1.83
CA ASN A 20 -3.16 -4.79 2.91
C ASN A 20 -2.86 -3.33 3.28
N THR A 21 -3.88 -2.49 3.42
CA THR A 21 -3.71 -1.09 3.86
C THR A 21 -3.02 -0.99 5.23
N SER A 22 -3.23 -1.97 6.10
CA SER A 22 -2.59 -2.08 7.41
C SER A 22 -1.11 -2.44 7.36
N ALA A 23 -0.62 -2.98 6.24
CA ALA A 23 0.80 -3.28 6.03
C ALA A 23 1.59 -2.04 5.58
N LEU A 24 0.90 -0.98 5.14
CA LEU A 24 1.54 0.27 4.69
C LEU A 24 1.99 1.11 5.89
N THR A 25 3.20 1.61 5.82
CA THR A 25 3.74 2.61 6.75
C THR A 25 3.16 3.99 6.46
N GLN A 26 3.27 4.90 7.41
CA GLN A 26 2.79 6.28 7.25
C GLN A 26 3.49 7.03 6.10
N SER A 27 4.76 6.73 5.82
CA SER A 27 5.49 7.31 4.69
C SER A 27 4.95 6.78 3.37
N GLU A 28 4.72 5.46 3.26
CA GLU A 28 4.13 4.87 2.05
C GLU A 28 2.72 5.39 1.79
N ILE A 29 1.89 5.53 2.84
CA ILE A 29 0.57 6.13 2.72
C ILE A 29 0.66 7.56 2.17
N ARG A 30 1.61 8.36 2.64
CA ARG A 30 1.83 9.71 2.14
C ARG A 30 2.24 9.69 0.67
N ASP A 31 3.19 8.84 0.31
CA ASP A 31 3.73 8.76 -1.05
C ASP A 31 2.65 8.30 -2.05
N ILE A 32 1.78 7.36 -1.65
CA ILE A 32 0.63 6.91 -2.45
C ILE A 32 -0.38 8.04 -2.67
N ILE A 33 -0.73 8.80 -1.62
CA ILE A 33 -1.69 9.91 -1.74
C ILE A 33 -1.12 11.05 -2.60
N LEU A 34 0.19 11.27 -2.55
CA LEU A 34 0.88 12.27 -3.38
C LEU A 34 1.13 11.79 -4.82
N GLY A 35 0.84 10.53 -5.15
CA GLY A 35 0.97 9.98 -6.50
C GLY A 35 2.40 9.63 -6.90
N ALA A 36 3.28 9.32 -5.95
CA ALA A 36 4.63 8.86 -6.26
C ALA A 36 4.60 7.46 -6.91
N GLU A 37 5.29 7.29 -8.04
CA GLU A 37 5.37 6.01 -8.81
C GLU A 37 6.31 4.97 -8.17
N ILE A 38 6.29 4.84 -6.84
CA ILE A 38 7.13 3.86 -6.14
C ILE A 38 6.29 2.67 -5.67
N THR A 39 6.77 1.46 -5.96
CA THR A 39 6.28 0.24 -5.33
C THR A 39 6.63 0.29 -3.84
N PRO A 40 5.65 0.27 -2.92
CA PRO A 40 5.87 0.35 -1.49
C PRO A 40 6.76 -0.81 -1.03
N PRO A 41 7.82 -0.55 -0.26
CA PRO A 41 8.63 -1.61 0.37
C PRO A 41 7.79 -2.66 1.12
N SER A 42 6.65 -2.29 1.69
CA SER A 42 5.69 -3.22 2.30
C SER A 42 5.11 -4.25 1.33
N GLN A 43 4.87 -3.87 0.08
CA GLN A 43 4.42 -4.81 -0.95
C GLN A 43 5.54 -5.81 -1.28
N GLN A 44 6.79 -5.36 -1.38
CA GLN A 44 7.94 -6.25 -1.62
C GLN A 44 8.14 -7.23 -0.45
N ARG A 45 8.09 -6.72 0.79
CA ARG A 45 8.21 -7.56 2.00
C ARG A 45 7.13 -8.63 2.05
N GLN A 46 5.89 -8.30 1.68
CA GLN A 46 4.79 -9.25 1.68
C GLN A 46 5.02 -10.37 0.65
N GLN A 47 5.50 -10.04 -0.55
CA GLN A 47 5.83 -11.04 -1.58
C GLN A 47 6.95 -11.98 -1.13
N ILE A 48 8.00 -11.45 -0.50
CA ILE A 48 9.12 -12.28 0.03
C ILE A 48 8.59 -13.24 1.10
N ALA A 49 7.77 -12.76 2.03
CA ALA A 49 7.21 -13.59 3.09
C ALA A 49 6.24 -14.68 2.57
N GLU A 50 5.64 -14.50 1.40
CA GLU A 50 4.82 -15.53 0.74
C GLU A 50 5.69 -16.59 0.06
N ILE A 51 6.82 -16.20 -0.52
CA ILE A 51 7.80 -17.12 -1.13
C ILE A 51 8.48 -17.99 -0.07
N GLU A 52 8.87 -17.40 1.07
CA GLU A 52 9.53 -18.13 2.17
C GLU A 52 8.63 -19.15 2.88
N LYS A 53 7.30 -19.06 2.69
CA LYS A 53 6.34 -19.98 3.31
C LYS A 53 6.09 -21.27 2.51
N GLN A 54 6.67 -21.41 1.32
CA GLN A 54 6.58 -22.60 0.47
C GLN A 54 7.81 -23.49 0.63
#